data_AF-A0A443S142-F1
#
_entry.id   AF-A0A443S142-F1
#
_cell.length_a   1.000
_cell.length_b   1.000
_cell.length_c   1.000
_cell.angle_alpha   90.00
_cell.angle_beta   90.00
_cell.angle_gamma   90.00
#
_symmetry.space_group_name_H-M   'P 1'
#
loop_
_entity.id
_entity.type
_entity.pdbx_description
1 polymer ?
#
loop_
_entity_poly.entity_id
_entity_poly.type
_entity_poly.pdbx_seq_one_letter_code
_entity_poly.pdbx_strand_id
1 'polypeptide(L)'
;MVLGPKYAGSSNQEAFESVMGYTKMFLDFPKEPVYAERAGRSTIESCLNVLVVSLAMIMAGTGNVKVMRICRYLRSRISQVNVVLYGSHMATHMALGLLFLGGCRYTLRTSPEAIVALICSFFPKYPIHSNDNRYHLQAFRHLYVLATEPRLVIPRDIDSGQYVFVHLMLKYKDSSKQSELLKVPCFLPELHLLDEVKLLDERYWKISFQSDKNWKTLEAFLSNDGILYVKQKVGCLPYEKDSQGYKSIHAQCLLKDAVNGWSFKPTTLNEFSSDPLLITFANNQLVPKAKMYNEAILQHNLCRLLFDCASSETIDLFPTLISFLKIINPRNEKQGNNSYNLWQIKLLMDCSSFCNCLKSDFLETLKTFAETKVKVQKL
;
A
#
# COMPACT_ATOMS: atom_id res chain seq x y z
N MET A 1 -28.14 -15.22 9.48
CA MET A 1 -27.86 -14.20 10.51
C MET A 1 -26.56 -14.47 11.26
N VAL A 2 -26.36 -15.64 11.90
CA VAL A 2 -25.17 -15.94 12.75
C VAL A 2 -23.82 -15.75 12.06
N LEU A 3 -23.72 -16.06 10.76
CA LEU A 3 -22.50 -15.83 9.97
C LEU A 3 -22.07 -14.35 9.92
N GLY A 4 -23.03 -13.41 10.02
CA GLY A 4 -22.78 -11.98 9.99
C GLY A 4 -21.92 -11.48 11.15
N PRO A 5 -22.36 -11.61 12.42
CA PRO A 5 -21.55 -11.18 13.57
C PRO A 5 -20.29 -12.03 13.75
N LYS A 6 -20.26 -13.30 13.32
CA LYS A 6 -19.06 -14.15 13.41
C LYS A 6 -17.90 -13.66 12.52
N TYR A 7 -18.22 -13.18 11.32
CA TYR A 7 -17.24 -12.70 10.33
C TYR A 7 -17.37 -11.18 10.09
N ALA A 8 -17.82 -10.44 11.10
CA ALA A 8 -18.09 -9.01 10.96
C ALA A 8 -16.79 -8.25 10.62
N GLY A 9 -16.82 -7.50 9.52
CA GLY A 9 -15.67 -6.71 9.05
C GLY A 9 -14.42 -7.54 8.72
N SER A 10 -14.50 -8.86 8.58
CA SER A 10 -13.34 -9.70 8.27
C SER A 10 -13.10 -9.87 6.77
N SER A 11 -14.03 -9.43 5.92
CA SER A 11 -13.97 -9.56 4.46
C SER A 11 -13.66 -10.98 3.95
N ASN A 12 -14.13 -12.01 4.69
CA ASN A 12 -13.90 -13.40 4.31
C ASN A 12 -14.74 -13.76 3.07
N GLN A 13 -14.05 -14.23 2.02
CA GLN A 13 -14.66 -14.56 0.74
C GLN A 13 -15.59 -15.78 0.79
N GLU A 14 -15.25 -16.82 1.55
CA GLU A 14 -16.07 -18.05 1.66
C GLU A 14 -17.41 -17.77 2.36
N ALA A 15 -17.35 -17.01 3.46
CA ALA A 15 -18.53 -16.60 4.20
C ALA A 15 -19.42 -15.69 3.33
N PHE A 16 -18.80 -14.79 2.57
CA PHE A 16 -19.50 -13.91 1.64
C PHE A 16 -20.22 -14.68 0.53
N GLU A 17 -19.55 -15.62 -0.13
CA GLU A 17 -20.12 -16.41 -1.22
C GLU A 17 -21.30 -17.26 -0.75
N SER A 18 -21.18 -17.87 0.43
CA SER A 18 -22.24 -18.67 1.04
C SER A 18 -23.51 -17.83 1.27
N VAL A 19 -23.39 -16.69 1.95
CA VAL A 19 -24.54 -15.81 2.22
C VAL A 19 -25.07 -15.16 0.93
N MET A 20 -24.19 -14.87 -0.03
CA MET A 20 -24.58 -14.32 -1.33
C MET A 20 -25.40 -15.32 -2.14
N GLY A 21 -25.04 -16.61 -2.10
CA GLY A 21 -25.81 -17.69 -2.71
C GLY A 21 -27.24 -17.74 -2.18
N TYR A 22 -27.41 -17.75 -0.85
CA TYR A 22 -28.74 -17.69 -0.23
C TYR A 22 -29.48 -16.40 -0.58
N THR A 23 -28.81 -15.25 -0.58
CA THR A 23 -29.46 -13.97 -0.91
C THR A 23 -30.02 -13.97 -2.33
N LYS A 24 -29.32 -14.55 -3.30
CA LYS A 24 -29.84 -14.70 -4.68
C LYS A 24 -31.07 -15.61 -4.72
N MET A 25 -31.03 -16.74 -4.03
CA MET A 25 -32.17 -17.66 -3.91
C MET A 25 -33.41 -16.94 -3.33
N PHE A 26 -33.23 -16.12 -2.28
CA PHE A 26 -34.30 -15.32 -1.69
C PHE A 26 -34.79 -14.15 -2.56
N LEU A 27 -33.98 -13.67 -3.50
CA LEU A 27 -34.39 -12.68 -4.51
C LEU A 27 -35.23 -13.31 -5.63
N ASP A 28 -35.05 -14.60 -5.91
CA ASP A 28 -35.78 -15.31 -6.95
C ASP A 28 -37.11 -15.88 -6.46
N PHE A 29 -37.24 -16.24 -5.17
CA PHE A 29 -38.48 -16.76 -4.60
C PHE A 29 -39.75 -15.92 -4.85
N PRO A 30 -39.74 -14.58 -4.76
CA PRO A 30 -40.92 -13.77 -5.07
C PRO A 30 -41.41 -13.90 -6.52
N LYS A 31 -40.58 -14.38 -7.45
CA LYS A 31 -40.96 -14.61 -8.86
C LYS A 31 -41.79 -15.89 -9.02
N GLU A 32 -41.69 -16.82 -8.07
CA GLU A 32 -42.41 -18.09 -8.09
C GLU A 32 -43.64 -18.02 -7.15
N PRO A 33 -44.86 -17.88 -7.69
CA PRO A 33 -46.03 -17.57 -6.87
C PRO A 33 -46.40 -18.67 -5.88
N VAL A 34 -46.18 -19.94 -6.23
CA VAL A 34 -46.53 -21.12 -5.41
C VAL A 34 -45.77 -21.14 -4.08
N TYR A 35 -44.47 -20.83 -4.10
CA TYR A 35 -43.67 -20.78 -2.89
C TYR A 35 -43.91 -19.49 -2.09
N ALA A 36 -44.10 -18.37 -2.80
CA ALA A 36 -44.34 -17.07 -2.18
C ALA A 36 -45.65 -17.02 -1.36
N GLU A 37 -46.70 -17.70 -1.82
CA GLU A 37 -47.98 -17.78 -1.11
C GLU A 37 -47.93 -18.73 0.09
N ARG A 38 -47.25 -19.89 -0.05
CA ARG A 38 -47.12 -20.87 1.03
C ARG A 38 -46.24 -20.37 2.19
N ALA A 39 -45.14 -19.70 1.89
CA ALA A 39 -44.21 -19.18 2.91
C ALA A 39 -44.67 -17.82 3.48
N GLY A 40 -45.45 -17.07 2.71
CA GLY A 40 -45.87 -15.70 3.02
C GLY A 40 -44.86 -14.66 2.48
N ARG A 41 -45.35 -13.70 1.70
CA ARG A 41 -44.50 -12.67 1.07
C ARG A 41 -43.75 -11.79 2.08
N SER A 42 -44.36 -11.51 3.23
CA SER A 42 -43.77 -10.69 4.30
C SER A 42 -42.63 -11.40 5.04
N THR A 43 -42.70 -12.73 5.19
CA THR A 43 -41.66 -13.52 5.86
C THR A 43 -40.44 -13.63 4.95
N ILE A 44 -40.64 -13.87 3.65
CA ILE A 44 -39.58 -13.89 2.63
C ILE A 44 -38.84 -12.55 2.63
N GLU A 45 -39.59 -11.43 2.61
CA GLU A 45 -38.99 -10.10 2.64
C GLU A 45 -38.21 -9.84 3.93
N SER A 46 -38.73 -10.27 5.07
CA SER A 46 -38.03 -10.16 6.36
C SER A 46 -36.72 -10.96 6.38
N CYS A 47 -36.73 -12.18 5.85
CA CYS A 47 -35.54 -13.02 5.72
C CYS A 47 -34.51 -12.39 4.78
N LEU A 48 -34.97 -11.87 3.63
CA LEU A 48 -34.12 -11.17 2.67
C LEU A 48 -33.43 -9.96 3.32
N ASN A 49 -34.15 -9.14 4.08
CA ASN A 49 -33.58 -8.02 4.83
C ASN A 49 -32.48 -8.47 5.80
N VAL A 50 -32.69 -9.55 6.55
CA VAL A 50 -31.69 -10.10 7.48
C VAL A 50 -30.46 -10.62 6.74
N LEU A 51 -30.63 -11.27 5.58
CA LEU A 51 -29.53 -11.75 4.75
C LEU A 51 -28.70 -10.61 4.19
N VAL A 52 -29.34 -9.56 3.69
CA VAL A 52 -28.66 -8.37 3.14
C VAL A 52 -27.86 -7.63 4.20
N VAL A 53 -28.42 -7.46 5.40
CA VAL A 53 -27.68 -6.91 6.55
C VAL A 53 -26.52 -7.83 6.96
N SER A 54 -26.72 -9.16 6.93
CA SER A 54 -25.63 -10.12 7.21
C SER A 54 -24.49 -10.01 6.19
N LEU A 55 -24.80 -9.85 4.89
CA LEU A 55 -23.81 -9.60 3.85
C LEU A 55 -23.03 -8.31 4.09
N ALA A 56 -23.74 -7.24 4.44
CA ALA A 56 -23.13 -5.95 4.72
C ALA A 56 -22.27 -5.97 5.99
N MET A 57 -22.63 -6.75 7.01
CA MET A 57 -21.80 -6.94 8.21
C MET A 57 -20.47 -7.64 7.87
N ILE A 58 -20.48 -8.68 7.03
CA ILE A 58 -19.25 -9.40 6.64
C ILE A 58 -18.30 -8.47 5.86
N MET A 59 -18.86 -7.68 4.94
CA MET A 59 -18.13 -6.78 4.05
C MET A 59 -18.13 -5.32 4.55
N ALA A 60 -18.32 -5.11 5.85
CA ALA A 60 -18.44 -3.78 6.44
C ALA A 60 -17.20 -2.93 6.11
N GLY A 61 -17.41 -1.66 5.77
CA GLY A 61 -16.35 -0.70 5.41
C GLY A 61 -15.73 -0.87 4.02
N THR A 62 -15.79 -2.03 3.38
CA THR A 62 -15.12 -2.27 2.08
C THR A 62 -15.77 -1.62 0.87
N GLY A 63 -17.05 -1.25 0.96
CA GLY A 63 -17.80 -0.73 -0.19
C GLY A 63 -18.02 -1.75 -1.32
N ASN A 64 -18.15 -3.04 -1.01
CA ASN A 64 -18.29 -4.10 -2.01
C ASN A 64 -19.43 -3.82 -3.03
N VAL A 65 -19.06 -3.74 -4.30
CA VAL A 65 -19.96 -3.37 -5.42
C VAL A 65 -21.12 -4.36 -5.57
N LYS A 66 -20.90 -5.66 -5.33
CA LYS A 66 -21.95 -6.68 -5.48
C LYS A 66 -23.09 -6.46 -4.48
N VAL A 67 -22.74 -6.19 -3.21
CA VAL A 67 -23.74 -5.91 -2.16
C VAL A 67 -24.42 -4.57 -2.40
N MET A 68 -23.66 -3.55 -2.83
CA MET A 68 -24.23 -2.25 -3.20
C MET A 68 -25.25 -2.36 -4.33
N ARG A 69 -25.01 -3.19 -5.35
CA ARG A 69 -25.97 -3.44 -6.44
C ARG A 69 -27.27 -4.06 -5.92
N ILE A 70 -27.19 -5.04 -5.01
CA ILE A 70 -28.38 -5.63 -4.37
C ILE A 70 -29.13 -4.56 -3.57
N CYS A 71 -28.44 -3.78 -2.73
CA CYS A 71 -29.08 -2.73 -1.93
C CYS A 71 -29.78 -1.69 -2.82
N ARG A 72 -29.18 -1.33 -3.95
CA ARG A 72 -29.77 -0.42 -4.95
C ARG A 72 -31.03 -0.99 -5.58
N TYR A 73 -31.00 -2.27 -5.96
CA TYR A 73 -32.17 -2.98 -6.50
C TYR A 73 -33.32 -3.04 -5.48
N LEU A 74 -33.02 -3.37 -4.22
CA LEU A 74 -34.04 -3.42 -3.17
C LEU A 74 -34.62 -2.05 -2.87
N ARG A 75 -33.79 -1.01 -2.87
CA ARG A 75 -34.23 0.38 -2.71
C ARG A 75 -35.19 0.84 -3.80
N SER A 76 -35.06 0.37 -5.05
CA SER A 76 -35.95 0.78 -6.14
C SER A 76 -37.35 0.15 -6.08
N ARG A 77 -37.62 -0.79 -5.16
CA ARG A 77 -38.92 -1.49 -5.02
C ARG A 77 -40.00 -0.68 -4.28
N ILE A 78 -40.00 0.64 -4.39
CA ILE A 78 -40.88 1.57 -3.65
C ILE A 78 -42.37 1.43 -4.05
N SER A 79 -42.68 0.80 -5.19
CA SER A 79 -44.04 0.76 -5.77
C SER A 79 -44.81 -0.55 -5.51
N GLN A 80 -44.24 -1.54 -4.82
CA GLN A 80 -44.93 -2.82 -4.54
C GLN A 80 -45.77 -2.71 -3.25
N VAL A 81 -47.00 -2.18 -3.42
CA VAL A 81 -47.86 -1.55 -2.40
C VAL A 81 -48.10 -2.34 -1.09
N ASN A 82 -47.86 -3.65 -0.99
CA ASN A 82 -48.25 -4.42 0.21
C ASN A 82 -47.19 -5.36 0.80
N VAL A 83 -45.94 -5.35 0.31
CA VAL A 83 -44.88 -6.27 0.81
C VAL A 83 -43.67 -5.52 1.38
N VAL A 84 -43.32 -4.38 0.80
CA VAL A 84 -42.18 -3.57 1.23
C VAL A 84 -42.68 -2.53 2.25
N LEU A 85 -42.29 -2.72 3.51
CA LEU A 85 -42.65 -1.85 4.63
C LEU A 85 -41.52 -0.86 4.94
N TYR A 86 -41.78 0.11 5.84
CA TYR A 86 -40.76 1.04 6.35
C TYR A 86 -39.50 0.31 6.83
N GLY A 87 -39.68 -0.80 7.54
CA GLY A 87 -38.61 -1.65 8.05
C GLY A 87 -37.70 -2.25 6.97
N SER A 88 -38.22 -2.58 5.79
CA SER A 88 -37.40 -3.08 4.67
C SER A 88 -36.49 -1.99 4.12
N HIS A 89 -37.02 -0.77 3.99
CA HIS A 89 -36.20 0.39 3.63
C HIS A 89 -35.14 0.69 4.70
N MET A 90 -35.51 0.61 5.97
CA MET A 90 -34.56 0.76 7.08
C MET A 90 -33.42 -0.26 6.98
N ALA A 91 -33.72 -1.55 6.80
CA ALA A 91 -32.73 -2.61 6.72
C ALA A 91 -31.77 -2.43 5.52
N THR A 92 -32.31 -2.09 4.35
CA THR A 92 -31.52 -1.87 3.13
C THR A 92 -30.60 -0.66 3.25
N HIS A 93 -31.07 0.44 3.85
CA HIS A 93 -30.25 1.61 4.10
C HIS A 93 -29.21 1.39 5.20
N MET A 94 -29.54 0.60 6.22
CA MET A 94 -28.61 0.20 7.26
C MET A 94 -27.49 -0.69 6.70
N ALA A 95 -27.82 -1.66 5.84
CA ALA A 95 -26.84 -2.44 5.11
C ALA A 95 -25.93 -1.57 4.23
N LEU A 96 -26.50 -0.59 3.51
CA LEU A 96 -25.71 0.36 2.71
C LEU A 96 -24.79 1.21 3.60
N GLY A 97 -25.28 1.68 4.74
CA GLY A 97 -24.47 2.43 5.72
C GLY A 97 -23.31 1.60 6.28
N LEU A 98 -23.52 0.31 6.55
CA LEU A 98 -22.47 -0.61 6.99
C LEU A 98 -21.39 -0.85 5.93
N LEU A 99 -21.76 -0.92 4.64
CA LEU A 99 -20.78 -1.08 3.56
C LEU A 99 -19.82 0.11 3.47
N PHE A 100 -20.32 1.33 3.75
CA PHE A 100 -19.56 2.58 3.69
C PHE A 100 -19.35 3.19 5.09
N LEU A 101 -19.12 2.33 6.07
CA LEU A 101 -19.05 2.72 7.47
C LEU A 101 -17.97 3.80 7.71
N GLY A 102 -18.41 4.97 8.17
CA GLY A 102 -17.56 6.15 8.37
C GLY A 102 -16.74 6.54 7.13
N GLY A 103 -17.31 6.42 5.93
CA GLY A 103 -16.62 6.74 4.68
C GLY A 103 -15.56 5.71 4.29
N CYS A 104 -15.77 4.43 4.65
CA CYS A 104 -14.81 3.34 4.49
C CYS A 104 -13.56 3.47 5.38
N ARG A 105 -13.62 4.24 6.46
CA ARG A 105 -12.53 4.32 7.46
C ARG A 105 -12.67 3.30 8.57
N TYR A 106 -13.91 2.95 8.90
CA TYR A 106 -14.24 2.09 10.03
C TYR A 106 -14.77 0.74 9.56
N THR A 107 -14.60 -0.25 10.40
CA THR A 107 -15.09 -1.63 10.25
C THR A 107 -15.70 -2.09 11.56
N LEU A 108 -16.30 -3.27 11.57
CA LEU A 108 -16.87 -3.87 12.78
C LEU A 108 -15.84 -4.78 13.46
N ARG A 109 -15.87 -4.84 14.79
CA ARG A 109 -15.12 -5.82 15.59
C ARG A 109 -16.01 -6.97 16.05
N THR A 110 -15.40 -8.08 16.44
CA THR A 110 -16.06 -9.29 16.96
C THR A 110 -15.78 -9.57 18.45
N SER A 111 -15.39 -8.53 19.22
CA SER A 111 -15.32 -8.66 20.69
C SER A 111 -16.70 -8.98 21.28
N PRO A 112 -16.79 -9.63 22.46
CA PRO A 112 -18.08 -10.00 23.04
C PRO A 112 -19.00 -8.79 23.25
N GLU A 113 -18.45 -7.63 23.64
CA GLU A 113 -19.21 -6.38 23.81
C GLU A 113 -19.76 -5.88 22.47
N ALA A 114 -18.95 -5.96 21.42
CA ALA A 114 -19.35 -5.57 20.09
C ALA A 114 -20.42 -6.52 19.52
N ILE A 115 -20.30 -7.82 19.74
CA ILE A 115 -21.32 -8.79 19.33
C ILE A 115 -22.66 -8.47 20.02
N VAL A 116 -22.65 -8.17 21.32
CA VAL A 116 -23.87 -7.74 22.04
C VAL A 116 -24.46 -6.48 21.41
N ALA A 117 -23.63 -5.46 21.15
CA ALA A 117 -24.07 -4.22 20.50
C ALA A 117 -24.65 -4.48 19.09
N LEU A 118 -24.04 -5.36 18.30
CA LEU A 118 -24.51 -5.77 16.97
C LEU A 118 -25.83 -6.53 17.05
N ILE A 119 -26.00 -7.43 18.02
CA ILE A 119 -27.27 -8.15 18.21
C ILE A 119 -28.38 -7.17 18.57
N CYS A 120 -28.11 -6.20 19.44
CA CYS A 120 -29.05 -5.14 19.78
C CYS A 120 -29.39 -4.28 18.56
N SER A 121 -28.39 -3.85 17.76
CA SER A 121 -28.64 -2.99 16.61
C SER A 121 -29.29 -3.72 15.43
N PHE A 122 -29.00 -5.00 15.23
CA PHE A 122 -29.45 -5.80 14.08
C PHE A 122 -30.51 -6.84 14.44
N PHE A 123 -31.30 -6.59 15.49
CA PHE A 123 -32.41 -7.46 15.86
C PHE A 123 -33.33 -7.76 14.64
N PRO A 124 -33.66 -9.03 14.35
CA PRO A 124 -34.19 -9.45 13.04
C PRO A 124 -35.68 -9.16 12.82
N LYS A 125 -36.28 -8.28 13.63
CA LYS A 125 -37.64 -7.75 13.45
C LYS A 125 -37.60 -6.25 13.21
N TYR A 126 -37.92 -5.85 12.00
CA TYR A 126 -37.96 -4.44 11.59
C TYR A 126 -39.35 -3.83 11.81
N PRO A 127 -39.44 -2.52 12.06
CA PRO A 127 -40.71 -1.82 12.28
C PRO A 127 -41.59 -1.79 11.03
N ILE A 128 -42.92 -1.83 11.21
CA ILE A 128 -43.87 -1.76 10.09
C ILE A 128 -44.01 -0.32 9.59
N HIS A 129 -44.05 0.64 10.52
CA HIS A 129 -44.18 2.07 10.28
C HIS A 129 -43.13 2.85 11.08
N SER A 130 -42.92 4.13 10.77
CA SER A 130 -41.87 4.95 11.42
C SER A 130 -42.01 5.06 12.93
N ASN A 131 -43.23 5.05 13.49
CA ASN A 131 -43.44 5.15 14.94
C ASN A 131 -43.61 3.79 15.64
N ASP A 132 -43.39 2.68 14.92
CA ASP A 132 -43.55 1.33 15.49
C ASP A 132 -42.31 0.94 16.31
N ASN A 133 -42.51 0.81 17.63
CA ASN A 133 -41.52 0.34 18.60
C ASN A 133 -42.00 -0.91 19.36
N ARG A 134 -43.00 -1.63 18.84
CA ARG A 134 -43.69 -2.71 19.57
C ARG A 134 -42.77 -3.90 19.89
N TYR A 135 -41.93 -4.29 18.94
CA TYR A 135 -41.04 -5.46 19.08
C TYR A 135 -39.60 -5.11 19.41
N HIS A 136 -39.16 -3.91 19.04
CA HIS A 136 -37.80 -3.45 19.23
C HIS A 136 -37.75 -1.92 19.22
N LEU A 137 -37.05 -1.33 20.17
CA LEU A 137 -36.87 0.11 20.25
C LEU A 137 -35.95 0.58 19.12
N GLN A 138 -36.41 1.50 18.29
CA GLN A 138 -35.65 1.99 17.14
C GLN A 138 -34.33 2.68 17.52
N ALA A 139 -34.23 3.27 18.72
CA ALA A 139 -33.00 3.90 19.19
C ALA A 139 -31.81 2.92 19.28
N PHE A 140 -32.06 1.65 19.61
CA PHE A 140 -31.02 0.62 19.71
C PHE A 140 -30.37 0.28 18.36
N ARG A 141 -31.00 0.67 17.25
CA ARG A 141 -30.47 0.50 15.90
C ARG A 141 -29.19 1.31 15.66
N HIS A 142 -28.89 2.31 16.50
CA HIS A 142 -27.65 3.08 16.45
C HIS A 142 -26.51 2.50 17.31
N LEU A 143 -26.76 1.44 18.10
CA LEU A 143 -25.74 0.84 18.95
C LEU A 143 -24.59 0.18 18.18
N TYR A 144 -24.73 -0.04 16.86
CA TYR A 144 -23.65 -0.56 16.02
C TYR A 144 -22.38 0.30 16.10
N VAL A 145 -22.50 1.59 16.45
CA VAL A 145 -21.38 2.52 16.63
C VAL A 145 -20.38 1.99 17.68
N LEU A 146 -20.86 1.34 18.74
CA LEU A 146 -20.01 0.76 19.79
C LEU A 146 -19.17 -0.42 19.29
N ALA A 147 -19.63 -1.09 18.24
CA ALA A 147 -18.92 -2.19 17.60
C ALA A 147 -17.94 -1.71 16.52
N THR A 148 -17.86 -0.41 16.25
CA THR A 148 -16.99 0.12 15.19
C THR A 148 -15.55 0.31 15.67
N GLU A 149 -14.61 0.09 14.75
CA GLU A 149 -13.18 0.32 14.98
C GLU A 149 -12.47 0.79 13.70
N PRO A 150 -11.49 1.71 13.81
CA PRO A 150 -10.67 2.11 12.69
C PRO A 150 -9.58 1.06 12.44
N ARG A 151 -9.60 0.44 11.26
CA ARG A 151 -8.60 -0.56 10.84
C ARG A 151 -8.01 -0.30 9.46
N LEU A 152 -8.40 0.82 8.84
CA LEU A 152 -7.92 1.19 7.51
C LEU A 152 -6.47 1.66 7.59
N VAL A 153 -5.62 1.08 6.75
CA VAL A 153 -4.25 1.54 6.54
C VAL A 153 -4.17 2.22 5.18
N ILE A 154 -3.60 3.42 5.14
CA ILE A 154 -3.42 4.21 3.92
C ILE A 154 -1.94 4.62 3.84
N PRO A 155 -1.13 4.05 2.94
CA PRO A 155 0.25 4.44 2.80
C PRO A 155 0.35 5.76 2.05
N ARG A 156 1.21 6.63 2.56
CA ARG A 156 1.52 7.94 2.00
C ARG A 156 3.02 8.04 1.84
N ASP A 157 3.44 8.36 0.63
CA ASP A 157 4.85 8.54 0.37
C ASP A 157 5.36 9.85 1.02
N ILE A 158 6.54 9.78 1.64
CA ILE A 158 7.12 10.89 2.40
C ILE A 158 7.58 12.00 1.46
N ASP A 159 8.16 11.65 0.32
CA ASP A 159 8.79 12.61 -0.58
C ASP A 159 7.74 13.33 -1.45
N SER A 160 6.78 12.58 -2.03
CA SER A 160 5.70 13.17 -2.85
C SER A 160 4.51 13.68 -2.03
N GLY A 161 4.31 13.18 -0.81
CA GLY A 161 3.13 13.45 0.00
C GLY A 161 1.83 12.90 -0.60
N GLN A 162 1.89 12.04 -1.62
CA GLN A 162 0.74 11.42 -2.27
C GLN A 162 0.43 10.04 -1.65
N TYR A 163 -0.82 9.59 -1.78
CA TYR A 163 -1.20 8.24 -1.38
C TYR A 163 -0.71 7.25 -2.42
N VAL A 164 -0.18 6.10 -1.97
CA VAL A 164 0.38 5.10 -2.88
C VAL A 164 -0.19 3.72 -2.58
N PHE A 165 0.18 2.73 -3.37
CA PHE A 165 -0.08 1.33 -3.08
C PHE A 165 1.19 0.66 -2.57
N VAL A 166 1.04 -0.19 -1.55
CA VAL A 166 2.17 -0.95 -0.98
C VAL A 166 1.69 -2.33 -0.56
N HIS A 167 2.60 -3.30 -0.54
CA HIS A 167 2.34 -4.64 -0.04
C HIS A 167 2.68 -4.79 1.45
N LEU A 168 1.71 -5.24 2.23
CA LEU A 168 1.89 -5.65 3.63
C LEU A 168 1.82 -7.17 3.71
N MET A 169 2.80 -7.78 4.38
CA MET A 169 2.74 -9.16 4.84
C MET A 169 2.17 -9.18 6.26
N LEU A 170 1.09 -9.94 6.43
CA LEU A 170 0.50 -10.22 7.72
C LEU A 170 0.89 -11.62 8.19
N LYS A 171 1.31 -11.72 9.44
CA LYS A 171 1.55 -12.99 10.12
C LYS A 171 0.51 -13.15 11.22
N TYR A 172 -0.25 -14.23 11.18
CA TYR A 172 -1.25 -14.56 12.19
C TYR A 172 -0.60 -15.30 13.38
N LYS A 173 -1.20 -15.18 14.57
CA LYS A 173 -0.74 -15.92 15.78
C LYS A 173 -1.02 -17.42 15.67
N ASP A 174 -2.09 -17.78 14.99
CA ASP A 174 -2.46 -19.17 14.76
C ASP A 174 -1.55 -19.78 13.68
N SER A 175 -0.81 -20.83 14.03
CA SER A 175 0.12 -21.51 13.11
C SER A 175 -0.58 -22.17 11.93
N SER A 176 -1.90 -22.36 11.97
CA SER A 176 -2.68 -22.94 10.88
C SER A 176 -2.90 -21.95 9.72
N LYS A 177 -2.86 -20.64 9.98
CA LYS A 177 -3.05 -19.60 8.96
C LYS A 177 -1.70 -19.14 8.42
N GLN A 178 -1.48 -19.38 7.12
CA GLN A 178 -0.27 -18.92 6.43
C GLN A 178 -0.18 -17.39 6.40
N SER A 179 1.04 -16.88 6.26
CA SER A 179 1.29 -15.45 6.07
C SER A 179 0.60 -14.96 4.79
N GLU A 180 -0.16 -13.88 4.90
CA GLU A 180 -0.95 -13.33 3.80
C GLU A 180 -0.32 -12.02 3.30
N LEU A 181 -0.18 -11.88 1.98
CA LEU A 181 0.29 -10.65 1.35
C LEU A 181 -0.91 -9.82 0.89
N LEU A 182 -1.11 -8.66 1.49
CA LEU A 182 -2.19 -7.73 1.18
C LEU A 182 -1.68 -6.48 0.48
N LYS A 183 -2.41 -6.04 -0.54
CA LYS A 183 -2.18 -4.74 -1.18
C LYS A 183 -3.00 -3.66 -0.48
N VAL A 184 -2.34 -2.60 -0.05
CA VAL A 184 -2.89 -1.51 0.76
C VAL A 184 -3.07 -0.27 -0.14
N PRO A 185 -4.14 0.55 -0.03
CA PRO A 185 -5.12 0.70 1.06
C PRO A 185 -6.08 -0.49 1.23
N CYS A 186 -6.07 -1.04 2.44
CA CYS A 186 -6.98 -2.11 2.86
C CYS A 186 -7.20 -2.05 4.37
N PHE A 187 -8.22 -2.77 4.84
CA PHE A 187 -8.44 -2.98 6.27
C PHE A 187 -7.55 -4.10 6.77
N LEU A 188 -6.94 -3.87 7.93
CA LEU A 188 -6.31 -4.96 8.67
C LEU A 188 -7.39 -5.88 9.27
N PRO A 189 -7.12 -7.19 9.36
CA PRO A 189 -7.84 -8.08 10.25
C PRO A 189 -7.80 -7.59 11.70
N GLU A 190 -8.58 -8.22 12.56
CA GLU A 190 -8.59 -7.86 13.97
C GLU A 190 -7.21 -8.04 14.59
N LEU A 191 -6.77 -7.01 15.31
CA LEU A 191 -5.42 -6.89 15.83
C LEU A 191 -5.03 -8.06 16.74
N HIS A 192 -5.98 -8.59 17.53
CA HIS A 192 -5.69 -9.69 18.44
C HIS A 192 -5.32 -11.01 17.74
N LEU A 193 -5.74 -11.19 16.48
CA LEU A 193 -5.44 -12.38 15.66
C LEU A 193 -4.03 -12.31 15.01
N LEU A 194 -3.46 -11.11 14.93
CA LEU A 194 -2.20 -10.85 14.25
C LEU A 194 -1.02 -10.92 15.22
N ASP A 195 0.08 -11.50 14.76
CA ASP A 195 1.38 -11.56 15.45
C ASP A 195 2.32 -10.47 14.93
N GLU A 196 2.36 -10.28 13.61
CA GLU A 196 3.26 -9.34 12.98
C GLU A 196 2.65 -8.71 11.73
N VAL A 197 2.84 -7.41 11.57
CA VAL A 197 2.48 -6.64 10.37
C VAL A 197 3.75 -6.07 9.79
N LYS A 198 4.17 -6.56 8.62
CA LYS A 198 5.39 -6.12 7.94
C LYS A 198 5.07 -5.49 6.61
N LEU A 199 5.57 -4.29 6.37
CA LEU A 199 5.72 -3.76 5.04
C LEU A 199 6.87 -4.48 4.36
N LEU A 200 6.52 -5.40 3.47
CA LEU A 200 7.45 -6.17 2.65
C LEU A 200 7.12 -5.88 1.20
N ASP A 201 7.82 -4.88 0.70
CA ASP A 201 7.80 -4.48 -0.69
C ASP A 201 9.24 -4.35 -1.17
N GLU A 202 9.46 -4.64 -2.45
CA GLU A 202 10.77 -4.44 -3.09
C GLU A 202 11.05 -2.95 -3.27
N ARG A 203 9.99 -2.17 -3.52
CA ARG A 203 10.06 -0.75 -3.92
C ARG A 203 10.04 0.23 -2.77
N TYR A 204 9.64 -0.21 -1.58
CA TYR A 204 9.53 0.64 -0.39
C TYR A 204 10.39 0.09 0.74
N TRP A 205 10.79 0.97 1.65
CA TRP A 205 11.57 0.61 2.82
C TRP A 205 10.75 -0.24 3.80
N LYS A 206 11.36 -1.33 4.29
CA LYS A 206 10.70 -2.29 5.18
C LYS A 206 10.38 -1.66 6.53
N ILE A 207 9.15 -1.87 7.00
CA ILE A 207 8.67 -1.45 8.33
C ILE A 207 8.03 -2.68 8.98
N SER A 208 8.36 -2.99 10.23
CA SER A 208 7.77 -4.15 10.92
C SER A 208 7.19 -3.77 12.27
N PHE A 209 5.92 -4.13 12.47
CA PHE A 209 5.22 -4.05 13.74
C PHE A 209 5.06 -5.46 14.31
N GLN A 210 5.72 -5.70 15.44
CA GLN A 210 5.64 -6.96 16.20
C GLN A 210 4.73 -6.78 17.40
N SER A 211 3.92 -7.80 17.68
CA SER A 211 3.03 -7.90 18.85
C SER A 211 3.74 -7.59 20.17
N ASP A 212 4.95 -8.12 20.36
CA ASP A 212 5.70 -8.01 21.62
C ASP A 212 6.35 -6.63 21.85
N LYS A 213 6.51 -5.81 20.81
CA LYS A 213 7.34 -4.59 20.87
C LYS A 213 6.53 -3.32 20.61
N ASN A 214 6.06 -3.15 19.37
CA ASN A 214 5.60 -1.86 18.86
C ASN A 214 4.07 -1.82 18.66
N TRP A 215 3.33 -2.75 19.27
CA TRP A 215 1.90 -2.92 19.02
C TRP A 215 1.06 -1.69 19.41
N LYS A 216 1.40 -1.06 20.56
CA LYS A 216 0.74 0.17 21.01
C LYS A 216 0.88 1.32 20.00
N THR A 217 2.01 1.38 19.31
CA THR A 217 2.25 2.38 18.25
C THR A 217 1.33 2.13 17.05
N LEU A 218 1.09 0.86 16.69
CA LEU A 218 0.15 0.49 15.63
C LEU A 218 -1.30 0.84 16.00
N GLU A 219 -1.71 0.59 17.25
CA GLU A 219 -3.05 0.97 17.74
C GLU A 219 -3.26 2.49 17.75
N ALA A 220 -2.29 3.25 18.24
CA ALA A 220 -2.34 4.72 18.21
C ALA A 220 -2.37 5.26 16.77
N PHE A 221 -1.58 4.65 15.89
CA PHE A 221 -1.56 4.95 14.47
C PHE A 221 -2.92 4.76 13.79
N LEU A 222 -3.59 3.62 14.04
CA LEU A 222 -4.92 3.33 13.50
C LEU A 222 -5.99 4.26 14.08
N SER A 223 -5.88 4.58 15.37
CA SER A 223 -6.83 5.44 16.08
C SER A 223 -6.81 6.89 15.58
N ASN A 224 -5.63 7.40 15.21
CA ASN A 224 -5.47 8.78 14.71
C ASN A 224 -5.99 8.89 13.28
N ASP A 225 -5.15 8.57 12.29
CA ASP A 225 -5.44 8.78 10.86
C ASP A 225 -5.23 7.52 10.01
N GLY A 226 -4.55 6.48 10.53
CA GLY A 226 -4.22 5.28 9.75
C GLY A 226 -3.30 5.55 8.54
N ILE A 227 -2.58 6.68 8.52
CA ILE A 227 -1.73 7.10 7.40
C ILE A 227 -0.29 6.60 7.60
N LEU A 228 0.10 5.54 6.90
CA LEU A 228 1.43 4.93 6.98
C LEU A 228 2.42 5.70 6.10
N TYR A 229 3.34 6.43 6.73
CA TYR A 229 4.41 7.09 6.01
C TYR A 229 5.43 6.08 5.50
N VAL A 230 5.55 5.98 4.18
CA VAL A 230 6.46 5.06 3.50
C VAL A 230 7.48 5.84 2.70
N LYS A 231 8.71 5.36 2.65
CA LYS A 231 9.72 5.93 1.76
C LYS A 231 9.93 4.99 0.59
N GLN A 232 9.91 5.53 -0.62
CA GLN A 232 10.26 4.79 -1.81
C GLN A 232 11.77 4.55 -1.87
N LYS A 233 12.17 3.39 -2.40
CA LYS A 233 13.57 3.12 -2.73
C LYS A 233 13.93 3.75 -4.06
N VAL A 234 15.17 4.17 -4.15
CA VAL A 234 15.75 4.76 -5.35
C VAL A 234 15.79 3.73 -6.48
N GLY A 235 15.44 4.15 -7.70
CA GLY A 235 15.52 3.27 -8.89
C GLY A 235 14.30 2.36 -9.10
N CYS A 236 13.27 2.53 -8.28
CA CYS A 236 11.95 1.95 -8.51
C CYS A 236 10.95 3.05 -8.85
N LEU A 237 9.89 2.73 -9.60
CA LEU A 237 8.74 3.62 -9.82
C LEU A 237 7.56 3.25 -8.90
N PRO A 238 6.68 4.21 -8.57
CA PRO A 238 5.48 3.91 -7.81
C PRO A 238 4.53 3.02 -8.63
N TYR A 239 3.70 2.24 -7.94
CA TYR A 239 2.79 1.28 -8.57
C TYR A 239 1.76 1.91 -9.53
N GLU A 240 1.47 3.20 -9.38
CA GLU A 240 0.58 3.92 -10.31
C GLU A 240 1.19 4.04 -11.72
N LYS A 241 2.50 4.29 -11.80
CA LYS A 241 3.22 4.46 -13.07
C LYS A 241 3.69 3.12 -13.66
N ASP A 242 4.03 2.18 -12.77
CA ASP A 242 4.52 0.87 -13.12
C ASP A 242 3.87 -0.21 -12.26
N SER A 243 2.74 -0.77 -12.72
CA SER A 243 1.99 -1.76 -11.93
C SER A 243 2.75 -3.06 -11.70
N GLN A 244 3.56 -3.50 -12.68
CA GLN A 244 4.26 -4.79 -12.67
C GLN A 244 5.76 -4.68 -12.39
N GLY A 245 6.36 -3.49 -12.53
CA GLY A 245 7.79 -3.26 -12.27
C GLY A 245 8.67 -3.39 -13.53
N TYR A 246 8.09 -3.81 -14.67
CA TYR A 246 8.85 -4.05 -15.88
C TYR A 246 9.48 -2.78 -16.47
N LYS A 247 8.86 -1.61 -16.30
CA LYS A 247 9.43 -0.36 -16.82
C LYS A 247 10.70 0.01 -16.08
N SER A 248 10.67 -0.07 -14.75
CA SER A 248 11.85 0.22 -13.92
C SER A 248 13.00 -0.76 -14.20
N ILE A 249 12.71 -2.06 -14.33
CA ILE A 249 13.71 -3.09 -14.67
C ILE A 249 14.27 -2.86 -16.08
N HIS A 250 13.39 -2.59 -17.05
CA HIS A 250 13.81 -2.33 -18.43
C HIS A 250 14.68 -1.08 -18.53
N ALA A 251 14.27 0.00 -17.87
CA ALA A 251 15.05 1.22 -17.79
C ALA A 251 16.41 0.97 -17.14
N GLN A 252 16.47 0.14 -16.09
CA GLN A 252 17.75 -0.23 -15.46
C GLN A 252 18.69 -0.97 -16.42
N CYS A 253 18.19 -1.92 -17.21
CA CYS A 253 18.99 -2.63 -18.20
C CYS A 253 19.44 -1.70 -19.34
N LEU A 254 18.50 -0.94 -19.92
CA LEU A 254 18.81 0.03 -20.97
C LEU A 254 19.81 1.08 -20.51
N LEU A 255 19.70 1.55 -19.27
CA LEU A 255 20.63 2.51 -18.71
C LEU A 255 22.01 1.91 -18.48
N LYS A 256 22.13 0.65 -18.05
CA LYS A 256 23.43 -0.05 -17.99
C LYS A 256 24.10 -0.06 -19.35
N ASP A 257 23.37 -0.45 -20.39
CA ASP A 257 23.91 -0.56 -21.74
C ASP A 257 24.19 0.81 -22.37
N ALA A 258 23.32 1.80 -22.15
CA ALA A 258 23.47 3.16 -22.67
C ALA A 258 24.56 3.95 -21.97
N VAL A 259 24.74 3.74 -20.65
CA VAL A 259 25.87 4.29 -19.90
C VAL A 259 27.16 3.67 -20.43
N ASN A 260 27.24 2.35 -20.59
CA ASN A 260 28.43 1.69 -21.13
C ASN A 260 28.74 2.09 -22.59
N GLY A 261 27.70 2.21 -23.42
CA GLY A 261 27.79 2.56 -24.85
C GLY A 261 27.76 4.05 -25.16
N TRP A 262 27.75 4.91 -24.14
CA TRP A 262 27.74 6.38 -24.24
C TRP A 262 26.59 6.98 -25.07
N SER A 263 25.42 6.35 -25.04
CA SER A 263 24.20 6.77 -25.76
C SER A 263 23.10 7.29 -24.82
N PHE A 264 23.48 7.73 -23.62
CA PHE A 264 22.57 8.17 -22.57
C PHE A 264 21.67 9.32 -23.02
N LYS A 265 20.35 9.12 -22.88
CA LYS A 265 19.34 10.18 -23.02
C LYS A 265 18.75 10.47 -21.63
N PRO A 266 18.67 11.74 -21.20
CA PRO A 266 18.13 12.08 -19.88
C PRO A 266 16.67 11.64 -19.69
N THR A 267 15.90 11.48 -20.78
CA THR A 267 14.50 11.05 -20.73
C THR A 267 14.33 9.63 -20.19
N THR A 268 15.29 8.72 -20.39
CA THR A 268 15.19 7.34 -19.91
C THR A 268 15.39 7.23 -18.40
N LEU A 269 15.97 8.25 -17.76
CA LEU A 269 16.18 8.30 -16.31
C LEU A 269 14.88 8.60 -15.55
N ASN A 270 13.95 9.33 -16.16
CA ASN A 270 12.61 9.56 -15.62
C ASN A 270 11.77 8.26 -15.55
N GLU A 271 12.12 7.27 -16.38
CA GLU A 271 11.51 5.94 -16.37
C GLU A 271 12.11 5.03 -15.30
N PHE A 272 13.26 5.43 -14.73
CA PHE A 272 13.99 4.66 -13.73
C PHE A 272 13.71 5.12 -12.30
N SER A 273 13.76 6.43 -12.03
CA SER A 273 13.48 6.98 -10.69
C SER A 273 12.55 8.19 -10.77
N SER A 274 11.69 8.31 -9.76
CA SER A 274 10.86 9.49 -9.51
C SER A 274 11.54 10.57 -8.67
N ASP A 275 12.77 10.34 -8.19
CA ASP A 275 13.44 11.27 -7.29
C ASP A 275 13.74 12.61 -7.98
N PRO A 276 13.23 13.74 -7.45
CA PRO A 276 13.38 15.04 -8.10
C PRO A 276 14.85 15.48 -8.16
N LEU A 277 15.66 15.13 -7.16
CA LEU A 277 17.09 15.44 -7.11
C LEU A 277 17.86 14.75 -8.24
N LEU A 278 17.56 13.47 -8.49
CA LEU A 278 18.22 12.69 -9.53
C LEU A 278 17.86 13.23 -10.93
N ILE A 279 16.56 13.49 -11.14
CA ILE A 279 16.04 14.02 -12.40
C ILE A 279 16.60 15.41 -12.70
N THR A 280 16.60 16.31 -11.72
CA THR A 280 17.14 17.68 -11.88
C THR A 280 18.63 17.65 -12.15
N PHE A 281 19.39 16.81 -11.45
CA PHE A 281 20.82 16.65 -11.71
C PHE A 281 21.09 16.11 -13.12
N ALA A 282 20.37 15.07 -13.55
CA ALA A 282 20.51 14.48 -14.88
C ALA A 282 20.18 15.49 -16.00
N ASN A 283 19.09 16.25 -15.86
CA ASN A 283 18.69 17.26 -16.85
C ASN A 283 19.67 18.43 -16.94
N ASN A 284 20.34 18.79 -15.85
CA ASN A 284 21.24 19.93 -15.82
C ASN A 284 22.67 19.57 -16.25
N GLN A 285 23.20 18.45 -15.74
CA GLN A 285 24.63 18.12 -15.81
C GLN A 285 24.95 16.99 -16.80
N LEU A 286 24.01 16.09 -17.09
CA LEU A 286 24.25 14.90 -17.92
C LEU A 286 23.78 15.06 -19.37
N VAL A 287 23.20 16.20 -19.72
CA VAL A 287 22.90 16.54 -21.13
C VAL A 287 24.21 16.75 -21.89
N PRO A 288 24.43 16.08 -23.04
CA PRO A 288 25.67 16.19 -23.80
C PRO A 288 25.86 17.61 -24.32
N LYS A 289 26.65 18.40 -23.59
CA LYS A 289 27.05 19.78 -23.94
C LYS A 289 28.56 19.88 -24.17
N ALA A 290 29.32 18.80 -23.95
CA ALA A 290 30.77 18.79 -24.08
C ALA A 290 31.20 19.04 -25.52
N LYS A 291 32.10 20.01 -25.71
CA LYS A 291 32.73 20.31 -27.02
C LYS A 291 34.08 19.61 -27.17
N MET A 292 34.75 19.31 -26.06
CA MET A 292 36.05 18.64 -26.04
C MET A 292 35.93 17.18 -25.61
N TYR A 293 36.79 16.32 -26.17
CA TYR A 293 36.85 14.90 -25.84
C TYR A 293 37.02 14.62 -24.34
N ASN A 294 37.90 15.37 -23.65
CA ASN A 294 38.14 15.18 -22.21
C ASN A 294 36.93 15.56 -21.33
N GLU A 295 36.15 16.58 -21.73
CA GLU A 295 34.92 16.96 -21.04
C GLU A 295 33.84 15.90 -21.21
N ALA A 296 33.81 15.31 -22.41
CA ALA A 296 32.89 14.27 -22.77
C ALA A 296 33.15 13.01 -21.91
N ILE A 297 34.42 12.63 -21.69
CA ILE A 297 34.81 11.54 -20.77
C ILE A 297 34.36 11.82 -19.33
N LEU A 298 34.54 13.05 -18.84
CA LEU A 298 34.11 13.40 -17.48
C LEU A 298 32.59 13.32 -17.34
N GLN A 299 31.83 13.80 -18.33
CA GLN A 299 30.37 13.67 -18.34
C GLN A 299 29.94 12.20 -18.31
N HIS A 300 30.60 11.35 -19.11
CA HIS A 300 30.37 9.91 -19.11
C HIS A 300 30.61 9.27 -17.73
N ASN A 301 31.73 9.60 -17.08
CA ASN A 301 32.04 9.09 -15.74
C ASN A 301 31.03 9.56 -14.68
N LEU A 302 30.53 10.80 -14.80
CA LEU A 302 29.45 11.30 -13.94
C LEU A 302 28.13 10.57 -14.18
N CYS A 303 27.76 10.31 -15.43
CA CYS A 303 26.57 9.49 -15.75
C CYS A 303 26.69 8.09 -15.12
N ARG A 304 27.85 7.45 -15.27
CA ARG A 304 28.11 6.12 -14.74
C ARG A 304 27.99 6.07 -13.22
N LEU A 305 28.63 7.00 -12.53
CA LEU A 305 28.54 7.08 -11.08
C LEU A 305 27.13 7.36 -10.59
N LEU A 306 26.41 8.28 -11.23
CA LEU A 306 25.04 8.58 -10.85
C LEU A 306 24.16 7.34 -10.99
N PHE A 307 24.30 6.61 -12.10
CA PHE A 307 23.54 5.38 -12.33
C PHE A 307 23.93 4.27 -11.35
N ASP A 308 25.22 4.11 -11.05
CA ASP A 308 25.68 3.14 -10.07
C ASP A 308 25.16 3.45 -8.66
N CYS A 309 25.23 4.72 -8.23
CA CYS A 309 24.68 5.17 -6.94
C CYS A 309 23.16 4.99 -6.87
N ALA A 310 22.47 5.27 -7.97
CA ALA A 310 21.02 5.12 -8.02
C ALA A 310 20.61 3.63 -8.03
N SER A 311 21.39 2.76 -8.67
CA SER A 311 21.16 1.31 -8.67
C SER A 311 21.50 0.64 -7.34
N SER A 312 22.49 1.15 -6.61
CA SER A 312 22.91 0.61 -5.30
C SER A 312 22.22 1.28 -4.11
N GLU A 313 21.24 2.17 -4.36
CA GLU A 313 20.51 2.91 -3.32
C GLU A 313 21.42 3.77 -2.43
N THR A 314 22.56 4.26 -2.96
CA THR A 314 23.57 5.06 -2.22
C THR A 314 23.71 6.49 -2.75
N ILE A 315 22.60 7.16 -3.07
CA ILE A 315 22.63 8.56 -3.56
C ILE A 315 23.37 9.49 -2.58
N ASP A 316 23.30 9.24 -1.27
CA ASP A 316 23.99 10.05 -0.27
C ASP A 316 25.53 10.07 -0.44
N LEU A 317 26.11 9.03 -1.06
CA LEU A 317 27.54 8.97 -1.38
C LEU A 317 27.90 9.77 -2.63
N PHE A 318 26.93 10.15 -3.45
CA PHE A 318 27.17 10.77 -4.74
C PHE A 318 28.02 12.07 -4.68
N PRO A 319 27.79 13.02 -3.74
CA PRO A 319 28.65 14.21 -3.62
C PRO A 319 30.11 13.87 -3.29
N THR A 320 30.33 12.86 -2.44
CA THR A 320 31.68 12.40 -2.08
C THR A 320 32.37 11.79 -3.29
N LEU A 321 31.66 10.98 -4.07
CA LEU A 321 32.19 10.36 -5.29
C LEU A 321 32.50 11.39 -6.39
N ILE A 322 31.71 12.46 -6.51
CA ILE A 322 32.03 13.60 -7.38
C ILE A 322 33.33 14.28 -6.94
N SER A 323 33.55 14.44 -5.63
CA SER A 323 34.80 15.03 -5.13
C SER A 323 36.02 14.19 -5.52
N PHE A 324 35.91 12.86 -5.43
CA PHE A 324 36.95 11.95 -5.88
C PHE A 324 37.17 12.01 -7.39
N LEU A 325 36.12 12.08 -8.21
CA LEU A 325 36.27 12.30 -9.65
C LEU A 325 37.01 13.61 -9.98
N LYS A 326 36.73 14.68 -9.24
CA LYS A 326 37.44 15.97 -9.42
C LYS A 326 38.93 15.86 -9.08
N ILE A 327 39.29 15.01 -8.11
CA ILE A 327 40.69 14.75 -7.74
C ILE A 327 41.42 13.95 -8.84
N ILE A 328 40.75 12.97 -9.45
CA ILE A 328 41.30 12.12 -10.52
C ILE A 328 41.52 12.92 -11.82
N ASN A 329 40.69 13.94 -12.07
CA ASN A 329 40.66 14.62 -13.37
C ASN A 329 41.99 15.32 -13.70
N PRO A 330 42.66 15.00 -14.83
CA PRO A 330 44.02 15.47 -15.16
C PRO A 330 44.13 16.99 -15.35
N ARG A 331 43.04 17.70 -15.66
CA ARG A 331 43.04 19.18 -15.72
C ARG A 331 43.35 19.85 -14.38
N ASN A 332 43.18 19.14 -13.26
CA ASN A 332 43.47 19.64 -11.91
C ASN A 332 44.88 19.26 -11.41
N GLU A 333 45.80 18.80 -12.26
CA GLU A 333 47.14 18.35 -11.85
C GLU A 333 47.91 19.32 -10.93
N LYS A 334 47.71 20.64 -11.08
CA LYS A 334 48.33 21.67 -10.23
C LYS A 334 47.64 21.88 -8.86
N GLN A 335 46.36 21.53 -8.71
CA GLN A 335 45.60 21.65 -7.45
C GLN A 335 45.34 20.29 -6.75
N GLY A 336 45.44 19.18 -7.49
CA GLY A 336 45.16 17.83 -7.02
C GLY A 336 46.29 17.17 -6.22
N ASN A 337 47.47 17.78 -6.16
CA ASN A 337 48.64 17.26 -5.43
C ASN A 337 48.70 17.70 -3.96
N ASN A 338 47.55 18.00 -3.35
CA ASN A 338 47.50 18.21 -1.91
C ASN A 338 47.55 16.85 -1.19
N SER A 339 48.46 16.72 -0.23
CA SER A 339 48.60 15.53 0.63
C SER A 339 47.26 15.09 1.23
N TYR A 340 46.40 16.05 1.57
CA TYR A 340 45.05 15.83 2.06
C TYR A 340 44.18 14.96 1.12
N ASN A 341 44.18 15.23 -0.19
CA ASN A 341 43.37 14.47 -1.15
C ASN A 341 43.87 13.02 -1.29
N LEU A 342 45.18 12.81 -1.22
CA LEU A 342 45.79 11.48 -1.23
C LEU A 342 45.46 10.69 0.05
N TRP A 343 45.45 11.36 1.20
CA TRP A 343 44.99 10.76 2.46
C TRP A 343 43.52 10.37 2.41
N GLN A 344 42.65 11.18 1.80
CA GLN A 344 41.24 10.83 1.60
C GLN A 344 41.08 9.59 0.70
N ILE A 345 41.84 9.50 -0.40
CA ILE A 345 41.82 8.31 -1.26
C ILE A 345 42.32 7.09 -0.49
N LYS A 346 43.41 7.22 0.27
CA LYS A 346 43.96 6.13 1.09
C LYS A 346 42.94 5.64 2.13
N LEU A 347 42.29 6.56 2.84
CA LEU A 347 41.23 6.22 3.80
C LEU A 347 40.06 5.49 3.14
N LEU A 348 39.65 5.93 1.94
CA LEU A 348 38.59 5.25 1.19
C LEU A 348 38.99 3.84 0.75
N MET A 349 40.26 3.63 0.35
CA MET A 349 40.79 2.32 0.03
C MET A 349 40.86 1.41 1.27
N ASP A 350 41.33 1.93 2.41
CA ASP A 350 41.39 1.17 3.66
C ASP A 350 39.98 0.83 4.18
N CYS A 351 39.00 1.72 3.98
CA CYS A 351 37.60 1.47 4.33
C CYS A 351 36.87 0.57 3.33
N SER A 352 37.39 0.40 2.10
CA SER A 352 36.73 -0.43 1.08
C SER A 352 36.63 -1.90 1.48
N SER A 353 37.54 -2.40 2.33
CA SER A 353 37.45 -3.75 2.89
C SER A 353 36.28 -3.92 3.87
N PHE A 354 35.72 -2.82 4.38
CA PHE A 354 34.59 -2.82 5.31
C PHE A 354 33.26 -2.44 4.63
N CYS A 355 33.30 -1.82 3.45
CA CYS A 355 32.14 -1.28 2.75
C CYS A 355 31.80 -2.07 1.48
N ASN A 356 30.81 -2.97 1.56
CA ASN A 356 30.27 -3.71 0.40
C ASN A 356 29.48 -2.83 -0.60
N CYS A 357 29.30 -1.54 -0.31
CA CYS A 357 28.42 -0.63 -1.04
C CYS A 357 29.06 -0.05 -2.31
N LEU A 358 30.40 -0.04 -2.40
CA LEU A 358 31.15 0.53 -3.51
C LEU A 358 31.59 -0.58 -4.47
N LYS A 359 31.28 -0.45 -5.76
CA LYS A 359 31.68 -1.42 -6.78
C LYS A 359 33.20 -1.37 -7.04
N SER A 360 33.76 -2.54 -7.36
CA SER A 360 35.18 -2.79 -7.64
C SER A 360 35.77 -1.86 -8.71
N ASP A 361 35.05 -1.63 -9.80
CA ASP A 361 35.61 -0.94 -10.98
C ASP A 361 35.99 0.52 -10.69
N PHE A 362 35.21 1.22 -9.88
CA PHE A 362 35.53 2.61 -9.50
C PHE A 362 36.70 2.66 -8.50
N LEU A 363 36.80 1.67 -7.62
CA LEU A 363 37.93 1.54 -6.70
C LEU A 363 39.23 1.16 -7.45
N GLU A 364 39.16 0.34 -8.49
CA GLU A 364 40.30 -0.01 -9.34
C GLU A 364 40.82 1.19 -10.14
N THR A 365 39.93 2.03 -10.67
CA THR A 365 40.34 3.28 -11.34
C THR A 365 40.97 4.29 -10.38
N LEU A 366 40.49 4.37 -9.14
CA LEU A 366 41.14 5.15 -8.07
C LEU A 366 42.51 4.59 -7.69
N LYS A 367 42.64 3.27 -7.61
CA LYS A 367 43.87 2.57 -7.25
C LYS A 367 44.96 2.76 -8.32
N THR A 368 44.61 2.59 -9.60
CA THR A 368 45.52 2.85 -10.72
C THR A 368 45.96 4.32 -10.80
N PHE A 369 45.07 5.27 -10.47
CA PHE A 369 45.43 6.69 -10.37
C PHE A 369 46.43 6.96 -9.21
N ALA A 370 46.20 6.36 -8.04
CA ALA A 370 47.14 6.49 -6.92
C ALA A 370 48.51 5.88 -7.26
N GLU A 371 48.53 4.70 -7.89
CA GLU A 371 49.77 4.00 -8.28
C GLU A 371 50.57 4.75 -9.35
N THR A 372 49.91 5.37 -10.33
CA THR A 372 50.57 6.17 -11.36
C THR A 372 51.20 7.44 -10.76
N LYS A 373 50.52 8.13 -9.83
CA LYS A 373 51.10 9.31 -9.17
C LYS A 373 52.27 8.99 -8.23
N VAL A 374 52.24 7.86 -7.52
CA VAL A 374 53.36 7.42 -6.68
C VAL A 374 54.59 7.04 -7.53
N LYS A 375 54.38 6.49 -8.73
CA LYS A 375 55.49 6.19 -9.67
C LYS A 375 56.14 7.45 -10.25
N VAL A 376 55.35 8.51 -10.52
CA VAL A 376 55.87 9.79 -11.05
C VAL A 376 56.71 10.56 -10.03
N GLN A 377 56.51 10.38 -8.73
CA GLN A 377 57.35 11.00 -7.69
C GLN A 377 58.69 10.29 -7.42
N LYS A 378 58.90 9.09 -7.98
CA LYS A 378 60.15 8.31 -7.83
C LYS A 378 61.13 8.47 -9.00
N LEU A 379 60.73 9.19 -10.05
CA LEU A 379 61.57 9.67 -11.15
C LEU A 379 61.88 11.15 -10.90
#